data_AF-A0A4P8Q9S8-F1
#
_entry.id   AF-A0A4P8Q9S8-F1
#
_cell.length_a   1.000
_cell.length_b   1.000
_cell.length_c   1.000
_cell.angle_alpha   90.00
_cell.angle_beta   90.00
_cell.angle_gamma   90.00
#
_symmetry.space_group_name_H-M   'P 1'
#
loop_
_entity.id
_entity.type
_entity.pdbx_description
1 polymer ?
#
loop_
_entity_poly.entity_id
_entity_poly.type
_entity_poly.pdbx_seq_one_letter_code
_entity_poly.pdbx_strand_id
1 'polypeptide(L)'
;MQNPAKVTAPTGGEMDALTSMRGIAALGVVMFHIDVCLFYREMGNLLPKTSSGLIANGYLWVDFFFILSGFVIHHAYAERLGAGIRWRATASYYRSRFLRIYPLHLALTLLLIVAVIAAGSAWPGLRDGSWDAFFKPSRCRPTF
;
A
#
# COMPACT_ATOMS: atom_id res chain seq x y z
N MET A 1 -46.77 -25.40 10.41
CA MET A 1 -45.57 -25.36 11.27
C MET A 1 -44.38 -24.94 10.41
N GLN A 2 -44.06 -23.65 10.41
CA GLN A 2 -42.93 -23.10 9.65
C GLN A 2 -41.63 -23.42 10.39
N ASN A 3 -40.74 -24.16 9.75
CA ASN A 3 -39.41 -24.49 10.25
C ASN A 3 -38.57 -23.20 10.19
N PRO A 4 -38.05 -22.67 11.32
CA PRO A 4 -37.27 -21.44 11.28
C PRO A 4 -35.99 -21.68 10.47
N ALA A 5 -35.85 -20.90 9.40
CA ALA A 5 -34.71 -20.95 8.50
C ALA A 5 -33.40 -20.90 9.28
N LYS A 6 -32.59 -21.94 9.10
CA LYS A 6 -31.21 -22.03 9.59
C LYS A 6 -30.44 -20.88 8.95
N VAL A 7 -30.19 -19.81 9.70
CA VAL A 7 -29.27 -18.75 9.28
C VAL A 7 -27.90 -19.40 9.19
N THR A 8 -27.50 -19.80 7.98
CA THR A 8 -26.20 -20.41 7.72
C THR A 8 -25.14 -19.35 7.95
N ALA A 9 -24.36 -19.50 9.02
CA ALA A 9 -23.15 -18.72 9.21
C ALA A 9 -22.25 -18.86 7.95
N PRO A 10 -21.62 -17.76 7.48
CA PRO A 10 -20.80 -17.79 6.27
C PRO A 10 -19.73 -18.87 6.40
N THR A 11 -19.69 -19.78 5.42
CA THR A 11 -18.69 -20.84 5.34
C THR A 11 -17.32 -20.20 5.09
N GLY A 12 -16.28 -20.66 5.79
CA GLY A 12 -14.93 -20.06 5.72
C GLY A 12 -14.36 -19.88 4.30
N GLY A 13 -14.87 -20.64 3.31
CA GLY A 13 -14.46 -20.55 1.91
C GLY A 13 -14.81 -19.23 1.20
N GLU A 14 -15.85 -18.50 1.62
CA GLU A 14 -16.21 -17.22 0.98
C GLU A 14 -15.19 -16.12 1.30
N MET A 15 -14.67 -16.11 2.54
CA MET A 15 -13.61 -15.20 2.98
C MET A 15 -12.26 -15.54 2.32
N ASP A 16 -12.01 -16.81 2.03
CA ASP A 16 -10.80 -17.28 1.37
C ASP A 16 -10.77 -16.87 -0.12
N ALA A 17 -11.93 -16.89 -0.79
CA ALA A 17 -12.06 -16.42 -2.18
C ALA A 17 -11.76 -14.92 -2.30
N LEU A 18 -12.34 -14.10 -1.40
CA LEU A 18 -12.06 -12.65 -1.34
C LEU A 18 -10.60 -12.36 -0.98
N THR A 19 -10.00 -13.18 -0.10
CA THR A 19 -8.58 -13.07 0.25
C THR A 19 -7.67 -13.37 -0.94
N SER A 20 -7.99 -14.40 -1.72
CA SER A 20 -7.26 -14.78 -2.94
C SER A 20 -7.37 -13.70 -4.01
N MET A 21 -8.57 -13.15 -4.21
CA MET A 21 -8.84 -12.07 -5.16
C MET A 21 -8.07 -10.78 -4.80
N ARG A 22 -7.91 -10.48 -3.51
CA ARG A 22 -7.05 -9.38 -3.05
C ARG A 22 -5.58 -9.62 -3.38
N GLY A 23 -5.11 -10.86 -3.30
CA GLY A 23 -3.76 -11.24 -3.71
C GLY A 23 -3.49 -10.95 -5.18
N ILE A 24 -4.43 -11.34 -6.06
CA ILE A 24 -4.35 -11.05 -7.50
C ILE A 24 -4.35 -9.53 -7.75
N ALA A 25 -5.24 -8.80 -7.07
CA ALA A 25 -5.29 -7.34 -7.18
C ALA A 25 -3.98 -6.68 -6.74
N ALA A 26 -3.38 -7.13 -5.63
CA ALA A 26 -2.11 -6.62 -5.14
C ALA A 26 -0.96 -6.84 -6.14
N LEU A 27 -0.94 -8.00 -6.83
CA LEU A 27 0.04 -8.25 -7.89
C LEU A 27 -0.14 -7.26 -9.06
N GLY A 28 -1.38 -6.99 -9.47
CA GLY A 28 -1.68 -5.96 -10.48
C GLY A 28 -1.17 -4.57 -10.08
N VAL A 29 -1.37 -4.17 -8.82
CA VAL A 29 -0.88 -2.88 -8.28
C VAL A 29 0.65 -2.81 -8.29
N VAL A 30 1.34 -3.89 -7.90
CA VAL A 30 2.81 -3.95 -7.92
C VAL A 30 3.33 -3.83 -9.37
N MET A 31 2.73 -4.57 -10.30
CA MET A 31 3.15 -4.55 -11.69
C MET A 31 2.95 -3.17 -12.33
N PHE A 32 1.86 -2.47 -11.99
CA PHE A 32 1.64 -1.08 -12.38
C PHE A 32 2.69 -0.13 -11.80
N HIS A 33 3.03 -0.24 -10.51
CA HIS A 33 4.05 0.63 -9.91
C HIS A 33 5.44 0.40 -10.49
N ILE A 34 5.80 -0.85 -10.85
CA ILE A 34 7.08 -1.13 -11.50
C ILE A 34 7.13 -0.44 -12.88
N ASP A 35 6.06 -0.53 -13.68
CA ASP A 35 5.98 0.17 -14.98
C ASP A 35 6.11 1.69 -14.82
N VAL A 36 5.44 2.27 -13.82
CA VAL A 36 5.53 3.70 -13.48
C VAL A 36 6.95 4.08 -13.06
N CYS A 37 7.60 3.30 -12.20
CA CYS A 37 8.98 3.57 -11.75
C CYS A 37 9.98 3.51 -12.91
N LEU A 38 9.81 2.57 -13.84
CA LEU A 38 10.67 2.46 -15.02
C LEU A 38 10.46 3.61 -15.99
N PHE A 39 9.20 4.02 -16.18
CA PHE A 39 8.85 5.19 -16.99
C PHE A 39 9.50 6.47 -16.45
N TYR A 40 9.39 6.75 -15.14
CA TYR A 40 10.00 7.93 -14.53
C TYR A 40 11.54 7.92 -14.54
N ARG A 41 12.16 6.74 -14.63
CA ARG A 41 13.62 6.60 -14.69
C ARG A 41 14.16 6.58 -16.12
N GLU A 42 13.30 6.85 -17.10
CA GLU A 42 13.62 6.79 -18.54
C GLU A 42 14.21 5.44 -18.99
N MET A 43 13.91 4.36 -18.25
CA MET A 43 14.37 3.00 -18.54
C MET A 43 13.44 2.25 -19.50
N GLY A 44 12.50 2.97 -20.14
CA GLY A 44 11.46 2.40 -21.00
C GLY A 44 10.19 1.99 -20.24
N ASN A 45 9.24 1.38 -20.95
CA ASN A 45 8.04 0.77 -20.36
C ASN A 45 8.23 -0.74 -20.33
N LEU A 46 7.61 -1.44 -19.36
CA LEU A 46 7.66 -2.91 -19.30
C LEU A 46 6.98 -3.56 -20.49
N LEU A 47 5.90 -2.93 -20.99
CA LEU A 47 5.10 -3.45 -22.08
C LEU A 47 4.79 -2.34 -23.11
N PRO A 48 4.62 -2.70 -24.39
CA PRO A 48 4.19 -1.76 -25.42
C PRO A 48 2.84 -1.14 -25.04
N LYS A 49 2.77 0.20 -25.03
CA LYS A 49 1.54 0.96 -24.70
C LYS A 49 0.37 0.62 -25.63
N THR A 50 0.66 0.06 -26.80
CA THR A 50 -0.29 -0.41 -27.82
C THR A 50 -0.96 -1.75 -27.47
N SER A 51 -0.38 -2.57 -26.60
CA SER A 51 -0.84 -3.95 -26.35
C SER A 51 -1.37 -4.18 -24.92
N SER A 52 -1.27 -3.19 -24.03
CA SER A 52 -1.52 -3.40 -22.60
C SER A 52 -2.64 -2.52 -22.05
N GLY A 53 -3.87 -2.71 -22.51
CA GLY A 53 -5.05 -2.10 -21.87
C GLY A 53 -5.16 -2.46 -20.38
N LEU A 54 -4.66 -3.62 -19.95
CA LEU A 54 -4.71 -4.08 -18.56
C LEU A 54 -3.72 -3.38 -17.61
N ILE A 55 -2.58 -2.90 -18.13
CA ILE A 55 -1.51 -2.26 -17.34
C ILE A 55 -1.53 -0.74 -17.55
N ALA A 56 -1.92 -0.28 -18.75
CA ALA A 56 -2.19 1.13 -18.98
C ALA A 56 -3.34 1.65 -18.09
N ASN A 57 -4.32 0.80 -17.78
CA ASN A 57 -5.37 1.09 -16.79
C ASN A 57 -5.02 0.55 -15.38
N GLY A 58 -3.75 0.61 -14.98
CA GLY A 58 -3.32 0.09 -13.68
C GLY A 58 -3.99 0.74 -12.47
N TYR A 59 -4.59 1.92 -12.62
CA TYR A 59 -5.45 2.54 -11.61
C TYR A 59 -6.64 1.64 -11.22
N LEU A 60 -7.19 0.85 -12.15
CA LEU A 60 -8.30 -0.06 -11.87
C LEU A 60 -7.92 -1.15 -10.85
N TRP A 61 -6.67 -1.64 -10.91
CA TRP A 61 -6.18 -2.63 -9.94
C TRP A 61 -6.07 -2.04 -8.53
N VAL A 62 -5.69 -0.76 -8.44
CA VAL A 62 -5.61 -0.01 -7.19
C VAL A 62 -7.02 0.18 -6.60
N ASP A 63 -7.96 0.67 -7.41
CA ASP A 63 -9.35 0.87 -7.00
C ASP A 63 -10.00 -0.44 -6.55
N PHE A 64 -9.80 -1.52 -7.31
CA PHE A 64 -10.31 -2.84 -6.99
C PHE A 64 -9.75 -3.39 -5.67
N PHE A 65 -8.45 -3.24 -5.43
CA PHE A 65 -7.82 -3.64 -4.17
C PHE A 65 -8.40 -2.89 -2.97
N PHE A 66 -8.63 -1.57 -3.10
CA PHE A 66 -9.19 -0.75 -2.03
C PHE A 66 -10.65 -1.07 -1.74
N ILE A 67 -11.49 -1.23 -2.78
CA ILE A 67 -12.91 -1.59 -2.63
C ILE A 67 -13.04 -2.93 -1.91
N LEU A 68 -12.28 -3.96 -2.34
CA LEU A 68 -12.31 -5.28 -1.73
C LEU A 68 -11.80 -5.27 -0.28
N SER A 69 -10.77 -4.47 0.00
CA SER A 69 -10.27 -4.28 1.37
C SER A 69 -11.31 -3.62 2.27
N GLY A 70 -12.03 -2.61 1.77
CA GLY A 70 -13.13 -1.96 2.47
C GLY A 70 -14.28 -2.94 2.74
N PHE A 71 -14.66 -3.74 1.75
CA PHE A 71 -15.70 -4.75 1.88
C PHE A 71 -15.40 -5.78 2.97
N VAL A 72 -14.18 -6.36 2.99
CA VAL A 72 -13.78 -7.34 4.01
C VAL A 72 -13.77 -6.73 5.41
N ILE A 73 -13.31 -5.49 5.57
CA ILE A 73 -13.36 -4.79 6.86
C ILE A 73 -14.80 -4.55 7.29
N HIS A 74 -15.65 -4.06 6.38
CA HIS A 74 -17.05 -3.84 6.71
C HIS A 74 -17.73 -5.14 7.15
N HIS A 75 -17.58 -6.23 6.39
CA HIS A 75 -18.18 -7.51 6.72
C HIS A 75 -17.63 -8.09 8.05
N ALA A 76 -16.33 -8.01 8.30
CA ALA A 76 -15.73 -8.54 9.54
C ALA A 76 -16.13 -7.74 10.80
N TYR A 77 -16.56 -6.48 10.63
CA TYR A 77 -16.91 -5.59 11.74
C TYR A 77 -18.37 -5.14 11.74
N ALA A 78 -19.19 -5.58 10.78
CA ALA A 78 -20.60 -5.18 10.63
C ALA A 78 -21.39 -5.44 11.92
N GLU A 79 -21.25 -6.64 12.50
CA GLU A 79 -21.93 -7.01 13.75
C GLU A 79 -21.46 -6.17 14.95
N ARG A 80 -20.17 -5.81 15.00
CA ARG A 80 -19.60 -4.97 16.07
C ARG A 80 -19.98 -3.50 15.95
N LEU A 81 -20.21 -3.02 14.73
CA LEU A 81 -20.64 -1.66 14.44
C LEU A 81 -22.14 -1.48 14.69
N GLY A 82 -22.96 -2.51 14.43
CA GLY A 82 -24.40 -2.49 14.69
C GLY A 82 -24.81 -2.34 16.16
N ALA A 83 -23.96 -2.81 17.09
CA ALA A 83 -24.19 -2.67 18.54
C ALA A 83 -23.78 -1.29 19.12
N GLY A 84 -23.42 -0.33 18.27
CA GLY A 84 -22.94 0.99 18.64
C GLY A 84 -21.42 1.09 18.59
N ILE A 85 -20.91 2.16 17.97
CA ILE A 85 -19.47 2.41 17.82
C ILE A 85 -18.86 2.69 19.20
N ARG A 86 -18.36 1.64 19.85
CA ARG A 86 -17.58 1.78 21.08
C ARG A 86 -16.19 2.29 20.71
N TRP A 87 -15.96 3.59 20.86
CA TRP A 87 -14.67 4.26 20.61
C TRP A 87 -13.46 3.48 21.16
N ARG A 88 -13.59 2.87 22.35
CA ARG A 88 -12.55 2.03 22.98
C ARG A 88 -12.21 0.76 22.18
N ALA A 89 -13.20 0.11 21.57
CA ALA A 89 -12.99 -1.10 20.76
C ALA A 89 -12.28 -0.76 19.44
N THR A 90 -12.67 0.34 18.80
CA THR A 90 -12.03 0.88 17.60
C THR A 90 -10.58 1.29 17.88
N ALA A 91 -10.33 2.00 18.98
CA ALA A 91 -8.99 2.40 19.39
C ALA A 91 -8.07 1.19 19.68
N SER A 92 -8.60 0.13 20.30
CA SER A 92 -7.85 -1.11 20.53
C SER A 92 -7.43 -1.80 19.23
N TYR A 93 -8.29 -1.78 18.21
CA TYR A 93 -7.99 -2.35 16.90
C TYR A 93 -6.85 -1.59 16.21
N TYR A 94 -6.95 -0.26 16.12
CA TYR A 94 -5.91 0.57 15.52
C TYR A 94 -4.59 0.48 16.30
N ARG A 95 -4.65 0.44 17.63
CA ARG A 95 -3.45 0.27 18.48
C ARG A 95 -2.72 -1.04 18.20
N SER A 96 -3.45 -2.15 18.08
CA SER A 96 -2.86 -3.45 17.74
C SER A 96 -2.16 -3.43 16.37
N ARG A 97 -2.82 -2.84 15.38
CA ARG A 97 -2.25 -2.68 14.04
C ARG A 97 -1.03 -1.76 14.04
N PHE A 98 -1.07 -0.65 14.78
CA PHE A 98 0.04 0.29 14.89
C PHE A 98 1.25 -0.33 15.57
N LEU A 99 1.05 -1.03 16.69
CA LEU A 99 2.13 -1.71 17.42
C LEU A 99 2.81 -2.82 16.61
N ARG A 100 2.11 -3.41 15.63
CA ARG A 100 2.72 -4.41 14.73
C ARG A 100 3.45 -3.77 13.56
N ILE A 101 2.92 -2.69 12.96
CA ILE A 101 3.48 -2.07 11.75
C ILE A 101 4.64 -1.11 12.08
N TYR A 102 4.50 -0.32 13.15
CA TYR A 102 5.43 0.75 13.47
C TYR A 102 6.87 0.28 13.79
N PRO A 103 7.09 -0.81 14.53
CA PRO A 103 8.45 -1.29 14.80
C PRO A 103 9.18 -1.73 13.53
N LEU A 104 8.48 -2.46 12.64
CA LEU A 104 9.04 -2.87 11.36
C LEU A 104 9.33 -1.66 10.47
N HIS A 105 8.40 -0.70 10.43
CA HIS A 105 8.59 0.52 9.65
C HIS A 105 9.80 1.31 10.13
N LEU A 106 9.93 1.55 11.43
CA LEU A 106 11.07 2.26 12.01
C LEU A 106 12.40 1.54 11.71
N ALA A 107 12.44 0.22 11.86
CA ALA A 107 13.62 -0.58 11.56
C ALA A 107 14.04 -0.47 10.08
N LEU A 108 13.08 -0.60 9.15
CA LEU A 108 13.35 -0.47 7.72
C LEU A 108 13.77 0.95 7.34
N THR A 109 13.14 1.98 7.91
CA THR A 109 13.52 3.38 7.66
C THR A 109 14.93 3.67 8.16
N LEU A 110 15.28 3.22 9.37
CA LEU A 110 16.65 3.37 9.90
C LEU A 110 17.67 2.62 9.04
N LEU A 111 17.36 1.38 8.66
CA LEU A 111 18.20 0.58 7.76
C LEU A 111 18.42 1.31 6.43
N LEU A 112 17.37 1.87 5.84
CA LEU A 112 17.45 2.60 4.57
C LEU A 112 18.32 3.86 4.71
N ILE A 113 18.15 4.64 5.79
CA ILE A 113 18.98 5.82 6.07
C ILE A 113 20.46 5.43 6.17
N VAL A 114 20.77 4.38 6.94
CA VAL A 114 22.14 3.89 7.08
C VAL A 114 22.68 3.40 5.75
N ALA A 115 21.90 2.64 4.97
CA ALA A 115 22.29 2.14 3.67
C ALA A 115 22.60 3.28 2.68
N VAL A 116 21.79 4.34 2.67
CA VAL A 116 22.00 5.51 1.81
C VAL A 116 23.27 6.26 2.19
N ILE A 117 23.51 6.49 3.50
CA ILE A 117 24.73 7.16 3.97
C ILE A 117 25.98 6.32 3.66
N ALA A 118 25.93 5.00 3.90
CA ALA A 118 27.03 4.08 3.63
C ALA A 118 27.31 3.94 2.13
N ALA A 119 26.28 3.86 1.29
CA ALA A 119 26.43 3.83 -0.16
C ALA A 119 27.04 5.15 -0.68
N GLY A 120 26.61 6.29 -0.14
CA GLY A 120 27.15 7.60 -0.49
C GLY A 120 28.61 7.81 -0.06
N SER A 121 29.06 7.19 1.04
CA SER A 121 30.47 7.24 1.45
C SER A 121 31.35 6.24 0.68
N ALA A 122 30.83 5.07 0.33
CA ALA A 122 31.54 4.04 -0.43
C ALA A 122 31.65 4.37 -1.94
N TRP A 123 30.65 5.04 -2.52
CA TRP A 123 30.65 5.47 -3.91
C TRP A 123 30.37 6.97 -4.04
N PRO A 124 31.42 7.83 -3.95
CA PRO A 124 31.28 9.28 -4.09
C PRO A 124 30.67 9.70 -5.44
N GLY A 125 30.80 8.88 -6.48
CA GLY A 125 30.23 9.14 -7.81
C GLY A 125 28.70 8.98 -7.91
N LEU A 126 28.04 8.36 -6.92
CA LEU A 126 26.57 8.32 -6.83
C LEU A 126 25.98 9.58 -6.18
N ARG A 127 26.81 10.35 -5.48
CA ARG A 127 26.41 11.59 -4.85
C ARG A 127 26.38 12.68 -5.91
N ASP A 128 25.33 12.68 -6.71
CA ASP A 128 25.07 13.77 -7.65
C ASP A 128 24.86 15.08 -6.88
N GLY A 129 25.12 16.21 -7.55
CA GLY A 129 24.96 17.54 -6.95
C GLY A 129 23.54 17.84 -6.44
N SER A 130 22.57 16.93 -6.63
CA SER A 130 21.23 16.97 -6.06
C SER A 130 21.26 16.97 -4.53
N TRP A 131 22.18 16.21 -3.90
CA TRP A 131 22.35 16.15 -2.45
C TRP A 131 22.80 17.50 -1.90
N ASP A 132 23.83 18.09 -2.51
CA ASP A 132 24.31 19.42 -2.12
C ASP A 132 23.26 20.49 -2.41
N ALA A 133 22.44 20.31 -3.45
CA ALA A 133 21.32 21.16 -3.82
C ALA A 133 20.15 21.13 -2.82
N PHE A 134 19.79 19.95 -2.30
CA PHE A 134 18.67 19.75 -1.36
C PHE A 134 19.00 20.28 0.04
N PHE A 135 20.27 20.14 0.45
CA PHE A 135 20.75 20.57 1.76
C PHE A 135 21.50 21.91 1.74
N LYS A 136 21.60 22.62 0.59
CA LYS A 136 22.19 23.99 0.54
C LYS A 136 21.21 25.01 1.14
N PRO A 137 21.57 25.69 2.24
CA PRO A 137 20.70 26.71 2.85
C PRO A 137 20.50 27.95 1.96
N SER A 138 21.34 28.14 0.93
CA SER A 138 21.41 29.36 0.14
C SER A 138 20.27 29.58 -0.88
N ARG A 139 19.26 28.70 -0.93
CA ARG A 139 18.10 28.83 -1.82
C ARG A 139 16.86 29.48 -1.19
N CYS A 140 16.93 29.86 0.09
CA CYS A 140 15.88 30.61 0.79
C CYS A 140 15.98 32.14 0.61
N ARG A 141 16.36 32.63 -0.57
CA ARG A 141 16.15 34.04 -0.92
C ARG A 141 15.17 34.11 -2.09
N PRO A 142 13.93 34.60 -1.90
CA PRO A 142 13.08 34.95 -3.02
C PRO A 142 13.75 36.14 -3.72
N THR A 143 14.28 35.90 -4.92
CA THR A 143 14.55 36.97 -5.88
C THR A 143 13.20 37.36 -6.47
N PHE A 144 12.61 38.43 -5.95
CA PHE A 144 11.63 39.26 -6.65
C PHE A 144 12.36 40.37 -7.38
#